data_AF-A0A645CVP0-F1
#
_entry.id   AF-A0A645CVP0-F1
#
_cell.length_a   1.000
_cell.length_b   1.000
_cell.length_c   1.000
_cell.angle_alpha   90.00
_cell.angle_beta   90.00
_cell.angle_gamma   90.00
#
_symmetry.space_group_name_H-M   'P 1'
#
loop_
_entity.id
_entity.type
_entity.pdbx_description
1 polymer ?
#
loop_
_entity_poly.entity_id
_entity_poly.type
_entity_poly.pdbx_seq_one_letter_code
_entity_poly.pdbx_strand_id
1 'polypeptide(L)'
;MQIKSSTAKQFKVENVYDPEQNIMAGSMLLKRLQKMYTKDGIDSMNRVKFVLASYNAGEGRIEDCRTFAQYKGVDHNNWNEVKTVIPLMRKNEIVELLKFGSFKGVETIRFVEQVLDRYEEYKGLVRK
;
A
#
# COMPACT_ATOMS: atom_id res chain seq x y z
N MET A 1 1.95 -14.72 -3.98
CA MET A 1 1.87 -13.38 -3.34
C MET A 1 3.17 -12.55 -3.42
N GLN A 2 4.30 -13.05 -3.95
CA GLN A 2 5.55 -12.27 -4.14
C GLN A 2 6.12 -11.66 -2.84
N ILE A 3 5.90 -12.31 -1.70
CA ILE A 3 6.40 -11.86 -0.40
C ILE A 3 7.93 -11.98 -0.34
N LYS A 4 8.60 -10.91 0.11
CA LYS A 4 10.03 -10.91 0.42
C LYS A 4 10.31 -11.76 1.66
N SER A 5 11.44 -12.47 1.70
CA SER A 5 11.81 -13.30 2.85
C SER A 5 11.90 -12.52 4.16
N SER A 6 12.31 -11.24 4.13
CA SER A 6 12.32 -10.37 5.32
C SER A 6 10.93 -10.13 5.90
N THR A 7 9.91 -10.05 5.05
CA THR A 7 8.51 -9.91 5.48
C THR A 7 7.94 -11.24 5.96
N ALA A 8 8.27 -12.35 5.28
CA ALA A 8 7.85 -13.70 5.69
C ALA A 8 8.34 -14.08 7.10
N LYS A 9 9.58 -13.68 7.46
CA LYS A 9 10.15 -13.88 8.80
C LYS A 9 9.30 -13.28 9.92
N GLN A 10 8.61 -12.15 9.67
CA GLN A 10 7.72 -11.52 10.66
C GLN A 10 6.53 -12.42 11.02
N PHE A 11 6.17 -13.34 10.13
CA PHE A 11 5.04 -14.25 10.28
C PHE A 11 5.46 -15.71 10.53
N LYS A 12 6.74 -15.94 10.85
CA LYS A 12 7.31 -17.29 11.04
C LYS A 12 7.09 -18.22 9.85
N VAL A 13 7.08 -17.66 8.64
CA VAL A 13 7.02 -18.41 7.39
C VAL A 13 8.44 -18.70 6.90
N GLU A 14 8.74 -19.97 6.65
CA GLU A 14 10.09 -20.47 6.40
C GLU A 14 10.42 -20.54 4.91
N ASN A 15 9.45 -20.97 4.09
CA ASN A 15 9.65 -21.14 2.66
C ASN A 15 8.68 -20.26 1.84
N VAL A 16 9.17 -19.15 1.32
CA VAL A 16 8.39 -18.26 0.44
C VAL A 16 8.17 -18.82 -0.96
N TYR A 17 8.86 -19.89 -1.36
CA TYR A 17 8.65 -20.55 -2.66
C TYR A 17 7.56 -21.63 -2.57
N ASP A 18 7.21 -22.06 -1.36
CA ASP A 18 6.03 -22.90 -1.14
C ASP A 18 4.75 -22.05 -1.34
N PRO A 19 3.83 -22.44 -2.26
CA PRO A 19 2.66 -21.63 -2.57
C PRO A 19 1.75 -21.36 -1.37
N GLU A 20 1.51 -22.37 -0.53
CA GLU A 20 0.63 -22.24 0.63
C GLU A 20 1.20 -21.28 1.66
N GLN A 21 2.48 -21.43 1.99
CA GLN A 21 3.21 -20.54 2.88
C GLN A 21 3.30 -19.11 2.31
N ASN A 22 3.49 -18.96 1.01
CA ASN A 22 3.52 -17.64 0.37
C ASN A 22 2.15 -16.94 0.44
N ILE A 23 1.06 -17.68 0.22
CA ILE A 23 -0.31 -17.18 0.38
C ILE A 23 -0.59 -16.82 1.83
N MET A 24 -0.19 -17.67 2.78
CA MET A 24 -0.36 -17.43 4.21
C MET A 24 0.36 -16.15 4.65
N ALA A 25 1.65 -15.99 4.32
CA ALA A 25 2.41 -14.79 4.62
C ALA A 25 1.76 -13.53 4.01
N GLY A 26 1.31 -13.63 2.75
CA GLY A 26 0.63 -12.53 2.06
C GLY A 26 -0.66 -12.10 2.75
N SER A 27 -1.51 -13.07 3.11
CA SER A 27 -2.76 -12.84 3.81
C SER A 27 -2.56 -12.25 5.22
N MET A 28 -1.54 -12.71 5.95
CA MET A 28 -1.18 -12.16 7.26
C MET A 28 -0.70 -10.70 7.16
N LEU A 29 0.10 -10.38 6.13
CA LEU A 29 0.52 -9.00 5.86
C LEU A 29 -0.68 -8.11 5.54
N LEU A 30 -1.58 -8.54 4.65
CA LEU A 30 -2.79 -7.79 4.30
C LEU A 30 -3.66 -7.55 5.53
N LYS A 31 -3.84 -8.55 6.39
CA LYS A 31 -4.61 -8.42 7.64
C LYS A 31 -3.97 -7.41 8.59
N ARG A 32 -2.65 -7.42 8.72
CA ARG A 32 -1.90 -6.44 9.55
C ARG A 32 -2.09 -5.02 9.02
N LEU A 33 -1.91 -4.82 7.71
CA LEU A 33 -2.06 -3.51 7.06
C LEU A 33 -3.51 -3.00 7.16
N GLN A 34 -4.51 -3.87 6.96
CA GLN A 34 -5.91 -3.49 7.15
C GLN A 34 -6.17 -2.97 8.56
N LYS A 35 -5.65 -3.67 9.59
CA LYS A 35 -5.78 -3.24 10.99
C LYS A 35 -5.10 -1.90 11.25
N MET A 36 -3.95 -1.64 10.62
CA MET A 36 -3.23 -0.37 10.74
C MET A 36 -4.10 0.81 10.24
N TYR A 37 -4.76 0.66 9.10
CA TYR A 37 -5.58 1.71 8.49
C TYR A 37 -7.03 1.80 9.02
N THR A 38 -7.38 1.02 10.03
CA THR A 38 -8.74 1.07 10.63
C THR A 38 -9.00 2.36 11.41
N LYS A 39 -7.95 3.09 11.84
CA LYS A 39 -8.07 4.11 12.89
C LYS A 39 -8.27 5.56 12.45
N ASP A 40 -8.27 5.88 11.16
CA ASP A 40 -7.97 7.26 10.75
C ASP A 40 -9.11 8.00 10.01
N GLY A 41 -10.38 7.71 10.27
CA GLY A 41 -11.47 8.33 9.49
C GLY A 41 -11.43 8.01 7.99
N ILE A 42 -10.54 7.08 7.58
CA ILE A 42 -10.43 6.55 6.22
C ILE A 42 -11.62 5.61 5.99
N ASP A 43 -12.41 5.91 4.96
CA ASP A 43 -13.51 5.05 4.53
C ASP A 43 -13.01 3.70 3.99
N SER A 44 -13.93 2.75 3.86
CA SER A 44 -13.60 1.38 3.47
C SER A 44 -12.91 1.27 2.11
N MET A 45 -13.28 2.11 1.14
CA MET A 45 -12.72 2.08 -0.21
C MET A 45 -11.29 2.63 -0.23
N ASN A 46 -11.07 3.77 0.43
CA ASN A 46 -9.73 4.34 0.55
C ASN A 46 -8.81 3.44 1.38
N ARG A 47 -9.34 2.76 2.41
CA ARG A 47 -8.57 1.80 3.22
C ARG A 47 -7.99 0.67 2.38
N VAL A 48 -8.79 0.10 1.46
CA VAL A 48 -8.30 -0.95 0.55
C VAL A 48 -7.12 -0.44 -0.29
N LYS A 49 -7.25 0.77 -0.83
CA LYS A 49 -6.20 1.39 -1.67
C LYS A 49 -4.90 1.63 -0.90
N PHE A 50 -4.99 2.16 0.32
CA PHE A 50 -3.81 2.34 1.18
C PHE A 50 -3.18 1.00 1.57
N VAL A 51 -3.97 -0.03 1.87
CA VAL A 51 -3.46 -1.38 2.14
C VAL A 51 -2.68 -1.93 0.94
N LEU A 52 -3.23 -1.81 -0.28
CA LEU A 52 -2.56 -2.26 -1.50
C LEU A 52 -1.27 -1.47 -1.78
N ALA A 53 -1.31 -0.16 -1.59
CA ALA A 53 -0.14 0.70 -1.75
C ALA A 53 0.98 0.31 -0.76
N SER A 54 0.62 0.09 0.51
CA SER A 54 1.55 -0.30 1.57
C SER A 54 2.07 -1.72 1.41
N TYR A 55 1.27 -2.62 0.81
CA TYR A 55 1.73 -3.95 0.45
C TYR A 55 2.84 -3.90 -0.60
N ASN A 56 2.74 -2.99 -1.58
CA ASN A 56 3.72 -2.82 -2.64
C ASN A 56 4.96 -2.02 -2.22
N ALA A 57 4.76 -0.86 -1.60
CA ALA A 57 5.84 0.10 -1.30
C ALA A 57 6.38 0.01 0.14
N GLY A 58 5.66 -0.66 1.02
CA GLY A 58 5.87 -0.60 2.48
C GLY A 58 5.06 0.53 3.12
N GLU A 59 4.51 0.26 4.32
CA GLU A 59 3.64 1.19 5.03
C GLU A 59 4.32 2.53 5.37
N GLY A 60 5.61 2.50 5.71
CA GLY A 60 6.33 3.72 6.07
C GLY A 60 6.41 4.73 4.93
N ARG A 61 6.56 4.26 3.69
CA ARG A 61 6.55 5.12 2.51
C ARG A 61 5.19 5.73 2.26
N ILE A 62 4.12 4.97 2.49
CA ILE A 62 2.75 5.47 2.32
C ILE A 62 2.38 6.46 3.42
N GLU A 63 2.85 6.26 4.65
CA GLU A 63 2.70 7.26 5.72
C GLU A 63 3.48 8.55 5.44
N ASP A 64 4.67 8.47 4.83
CA ASP A 64 5.38 9.64 4.32
C ASP A 64 4.55 10.38 3.24
N CYS A 65 3.89 9.65 2.32
CA CYS A 65 2.97 10.26 1.35
C CYS A 65 1.81 10.99 2.04
N ARG A 66 1.19 10.36 3.06
CA ARG A 66 0.08 10.94 3.83
C ARG A 66 0.52 12.18 4.61
N THR A 67 1.69 12.13 5.24
CA THR A 67 2.29 13.28 5.94
C THR A 67 2.53 14.43 4.97
N PHE A 68 3.07 14.14 3.80
CA PHE A 68 3.31 15.17 2.78
C PHE A 68 2.01 15.73 2.18
N ALA A 69 0.99 14.89 1.98
CA ALA A 69 -0.35 15.30 1.60
C ALA A 69 -0.95 16.28 2.62
N GLN A 70 -0.87 15.96 3.91
CA GLN A 70 -1.29 16.84 4.99
C GLN A 70 -0.53 18.18 4.99
N TYR A 71 0.79 18.15 4.79
CA TYR A 71 1.61 19.36 4.66
C TYR A 71 1.18 20.24 3.46
N LYS A 72 0.72 19.62 2.36
CA LYS A 72 0.19 20.32 1.19
C LYS A 72 -1.27 20.75 1.33
N GLY A 73 -1.93 20.42 2.44
CA GLY A 73 -3.33 20.76 2.68
C GLY A 73 -4.32 19.95 1.85
N VAL A 74 -3.91 18.80 1.31
CA VAL A 74 -4.80 17.85 0.63
C VAL A 74 -5.21 16.74 1.58
N ASP A 75 -6.36 16.11 1.32
CA ASP A 75 -6.92 15.09 2.21
C ASP A 75 -6.04 13.83 2.24
N HIS A 76 -5.34 13.64 3.36
CA HIS A 76 -4.43 12.51 3.58
C HIS A 76 -5.16 11.18 3.87
N ASN A 77 -6.49 11.19 3.93
CA ASN A 77 -7.34 10.00 4.08
C ASN A 77 -8.02 9.60 2.77
N ASN A 78 -7.87 10.40 1.71
CA ASN A 78 -8.34 10.08 0.37
C ASN A 78 -7.16 9.63 -0.50
N TRP A 79 -7.20 8.38 -0.97
CA TRP A 79 -6.14 7.83 -1.82
C TRP A 79 -5.95 8.62 -3.11
N ASN A 80 -7.04 9.10 -3.73
CA ASN A 80 -6.93 9.83 -4.99
C ASN A 80 -6.21 11.17 -4.78
N GLU A 81 -6.42 11.83 -3.64
CA GLU A 81 -5.70 13.04 -3.24
C GLU A 81 -4.24 12.74 -2.92
N VAL A 82 -3.96 11.73 -2.07
CA VAL A 82 -2.58 11.32 -1.73
C VAL A 82 -1.80 10.89 -2.97
N LYS A 83 -2.44 10.21 -3.93
CA LYS A 83 -1.83 9.82 -5.20
C LYS A 83 -1.25 11.01 -5.96
N THR A 84 -1.88 12.20 -5.87
CA THR A 84 -1.41 13.39 -6.59
C THR A 84 -0.06 13.91 -6.09
N VAL A 85 0.30 13.65 -4.82
CA VAL A 85 1.55 14.14 -4.23
C VAL A 85 2.71 13.18 -4.42
N ILE A 86 2.45 11.90 -4.71
CA ILE A 86 3.49 10.86 -4.89
C ILE A 86 4.57 11.26 -5.93
N PRO A 87 4.24 11.78 -7.13
CA PRO A 87 5.26 12.19 -8.10
C PRO A 87 6.19 13.30 -7.60
N LEU A 88 5.73 14.10 -6.64
CA LEU A 88 6.48 15.22 -6.06
C LEU A 88 7.50 14.75 -5.01
N MET A 89 7.35 13.53 -4.47
CA MET A 89 8.22 12.93 -3.44
C MET A 89 9.66 12.65 -3.90
N ARG A 90 9.99 12.97 -5.15
CA ARG A 90 11.36 12.89 -5.69
C ARG A 90 12.16 14.16 -5.46
N LYS A 91 11.51 15.28 -5.09
CA LYS A 91 12.16 16.60 -4.97
C LYS A 91 13.00 16.68 -3.70
N ASN A 92 14.24 17.16 -3.82
CA ASN A 92 15.17 17.30 -2.70
C ASN A 92 14.63 18.22 -1.58
N GLU A 93 13.85 19.24 -1.94
CA GLU A 93 13.29 20.25 -1.02
C GLU A 93 12.41 19.70 0.09
N ILE A 94 11.89 18.47 -0.05
CA ILE A 94 10.98 17.85 0.93
C ILE A 94 11.58 16.59 1.56
N VAL A 95 12.80 16.19 1.20
CA VAL A 95 13.41 14.95 1.68
C VAL A 95 13.56 14.93 3.20
N GLU A 96 13.78 16.09 3.84
CA GLU A 96 13.83 16.21 5.31
C GLU A 96 12.50 15.90 6.00
N LEU A 97 11.38 16.05 5.30
CA LEU A 97 10.05 15.67 5.79
C LEU A 97 9.78 14.16 5.65
N LEU A 98 10.53 13.44 4.81
CA LEU A 98 10.29 12.03 4.47
C LEU A 98 11.20 11.12 5.28
N LYS A 99 10.64 10.30 6.18
CA LYS A 99 11.43 9.39 7.01
C LYS A 99 12.18 8.33 6.19
N PHE A 100 11.62 7.93 5.05
CA PHE A 100 12.17 6.92 4.15
C PHE A 100 12.81 7.53 2.89
N GLY A 101 13.01 8.86 2.89
CA GLY A 101 13.63 9.62 1.83
C GLY A 101 12.82 9.62 0.52
N SER A 102 13.51 9.97 -0.58
CA SER A 102 12.90 10.11 -1.91
C SER A 102 12.11 8.87 -2.32
N PHE A 103 10.95 9.09 -2.94
CA PHE A 103 10.06 8.03 -3.39
C PHE A 103 9.55 8.28 -4.81
N LYS A 104 9.71 7.29 -5.69
CA LYS A 104 9.26 7.39 -7.09
C LYS A 104 7.77 7.11 -7.27
N GLY A 105 7.25 6.12 -6.53
CA GLY A 105 5.84 5.72 -6.37
C GLY A 105 4.96 5.44 -7.60
N VAL A 106 5.45 5.63 -8.84
CA VAL A 106 4.67 5.36 -10.06
C VAL A 106 4.26 3.89 -10.15
N GLU A 107 5.16 2.97 -9.82
CA GLU A 107 4.87 1.52 -9.80
C GLU A 107 3.81 1.16 -8.76
N THR A 108 3.80 1.85 -7.63
CA THR A 108 2.82 1.64 -6.55
C THR A 108 1.42 2.09 -6.96
N ILE A 109 1.33 3.26 -7.61
CA ILE A 109 0.05 3.73 -8.17
C ILE A 109 -0.49 2.70 -9.16
N ARG A 110 0.35 2.27 -10.11
CA ARG A 110 -0.02 1.28 -11.12
C ARG A 110 -0.43 -0.06 -10.49
N PHE A 111 0.28 -0.50 -9.46
CA PHE A 111 -0.05 -1.73 -8.73
C PHE A 111 -1.45 -1.66 -8.11
N VAL A 112 -1.80 -0.56 -7.44
CA VAL A 112 -3.13 -0.37 -6.84
C VAL A 112 -4.22 -0.45 -7.90
N GLU A 113 -4.05 0.25 -9.02
CA GLU A 113 -4.99 0.25 -10.15
C GLU A 113 -5.17 -1.16 -10.72
N GLN A 114 -4.07 -1.84 -11.06
CA GLN A 114 -4.11 -3.18 -11.65
C GLN A 114 -4.77 -4.23 -10.74
N VAL A 115 -4.59 -4.14 -9.43
CA VAL A 115 -5.23 -5.06 -8.48
C VAL A 115 -6.74 -4.81 -8.39
N LEU A 116 -7.16 -3.54 -8.38
CA LEU A 116 -8.59 -3.19 -8.36
C LEU A 116 -9.29 -3.55 -9.66
N ASP A 117 -8.64 -3.33 -10.81
CA ASP A 117 -9.16 -3.73 -12.12
C ASP A 117 -9.37 -5.24 -12.17
N ARG A 118 -8.36 -6.02 -11.76
CA ARG A 118 -8.45 -7.48 -11.67
C ARG A 118 -9.58 -7.95 -10.74
N TYR A 119 -9.77 -7.25 -9.63
CA TYR A 119 -10.84 -7.56 -8.68
C TYR A 119 -12.22 -7.38 -9.33
N GLU A 120 -12.47 -6.28 -10.04
CA GLU A 120 -13.73 -6.05 -10.73
C GLU A 120 -13.95 -7.05 -11.88
N GLU A 121 -12.90 -7.41 -12.62
CA GLU A 121 -12.96 -8.50 -13.62
C GLU A 121 -13.44 -9.82 -12.98
N TYR A 122 -12.79 -10.26 -11.90
CA TYR A 122 -13.14 -11.52 -11.23
C TYR A 122 -14.54 -11.49 -10.60
N LYS A 123 -14.93 -10.36 -10.04
CA LYS A 123 -16.28 -10.16 -9.49
C LYS A 123 -17.35 -10.27 -10.58
N GLY A 124 -17.08 -9.81 -11.79
CA GLY A 124 -17.94 -10.00 -12.96
C GLY A 124 -18.13 -11.47 -13.34
N LEU A 125 -17.10 -12.31 -13.18
CA LEU A 125 -17.16 -13.74 -13.49
C LEU A 125 -17.90 -14.57 -12.44
N VAL A 126 -17.89 -14.12 -11.17
CA VAL A 126 -18.50 -14.84 -10.03
C VAL A 126 -19.98 -14.48 -9.84
N ARG A 127 -20.44 -13.33 -10.36
CA ARG A 127 -21.86 -12.98 -10.40
C ARG A 127 -22.61 -13.91 -11.37
N LYS A 128 -23.29 -14.91 -10.82
CA LYS A 128 -24.39 -15.64 -11.46
C LYS A 128 -25.70 -14.90 -11.25
#